data_AF-A0A2A4N2R0-F1
#
_entry.id   AF-A0A2A4N2R0-F1
#
_cell.length_a   1.000
_cell.length_b   1.000
_cell.length_c   1.000
_cell.angle_alpha   90.00
_cell.angle_beta   90.00
_cell.angle_gamma   90.00
#
_symmetry.space_group_name_H-M   'P 1'
#
loop_
_entity.id
_entity.type
_entity.pdbx_description
1 polymer ?
#
loop_
_entity_poly.entity_id
_entity_poly.type
_entity_poly.pdbx_seq_one_letter_code
_entity_poly.pdbx_strand_id
1 'polypeptide(L)'
;MGNSLLELEYKIYHAESDTLKNQLYLQKIQVYISHNTPSFRAFNEANRVKISLLNNAQKQDFLWNASLLSLLNDKPEYADHYFSQYMDRSNDKSRGCQLLGLLIYSKTDTSAMQNYITAISEKDSLFISVACLKDVMQYNRKQRGIYIVASAIVPGLGSMLNGNVFKGMSSLAVNSASLYVTHLLTTGNLYINAITWGLILIPKFYIGNLHLTNRLFEQKENRKRNQLHYSCKKVLEKLIVSYPLEFK
;
A
#
# COMPACT_ATOMS: atom_id res chain seq x y z
N MET A 1 6.65 -22.57 25.86
CA MET A 1 5.47 -21.80 25.39
C MET A 1 4.13 -22.47 25.68
N GLY A 2 3.90 -23.73 25.26
CA GLY A 2 2.60 -24.41 25.42
C GLY A 2 2.09 -24.58 26.85
N ASN A 3 2.92 -25.03 27.78
CA ASN A 3 2.50 -25.30 29.17
C ASN A 3 2.11 -24.02 29.94
N SER A 4 2.84 -22.91 29.75
CA SER A 4 2.56 -21.64 30.43
C SER A 4 1.28 -20.95 29.91
N LEU A 5 1.01 -21.01 28.61
CA LEU A 5 -0.22 -20.46 28.04
C LEU A 5 -1.47 -21.26 28.42
N LEU A 6 -1.34 -22.59 28.50
CA LEU A 6 -2.42 -23.47 28.93
C LEU A 6 -2.75 -23.25 30.41
N GLU A 7 -1.74 -23.10 31.26
CA GLU A 7 -1.91 -22.78 32.68
C GLU A 7 -2.60 -21.42 32.87
N LEU A 8 -2.24 -20.42 32.08
CA LEU A 8 -2.92 -19.12 32.09
C LEU A 8 -4.39 -19.23 31.65
N GLU A 9 -4.71 -20.01 30.62
CA GLU A 9 -6.10 -20.20 30.21
C GLU A 9 -6.92 -20.91 31.30
N TYR A 10 -6.34 -21.91 31.97
CA TYR A 10 -6.97 -22.57 33.12
C TYR A 10 -7.25 -21.58 34.25
N LYS A 11 -6.28 -20.71 34.59
CA LYS A 11 -6.46 -19.66 35.60
C LYS A 11 -7.50 -18.62 35.19
N ILE A 12 -7.55 -18.24 33.91
CA ILE A 12 -8.56 -17.31 33.37
C ILE A 12 -9.97 -17.90 33.49
N TYR A 13 -10.12 -19.20 33.25
CA TYR A 13 -11.40 -19.90 33.34
C TYR A 13 -11.91 -19.97 34.78
N HIS A 14 -11.02 -20.20 35.74
CA HIS A 14 -11.35 -20.32 37.17
C HIS A 14 -11.19 -19.01 37.96
N ALA A 15 -10.99 -17.87 37.30
CA ALA A 15 -10.79 -16.60 37.98
C ALA A 15 -12.07 -16.16 38.70
N GLU A 16 -11.95 -15.87 40.00
CA GLU A 16 -13.08 -15.50 40.88
C GLU A 16 -13.56 -14.06 40.69
N SER A 17 -12.78 -13.22 39.99
CA SER A 17 -13.15 -11.84 39.71
C SER A 17 -12.74 -11.37 38.32
N ASP A 18 -13.52 -10.43 37.77
CA ASP A 18 -13.25 -9.80 36.49
C ASP A 18 -11.91 -9.05 36.48
N THR A 19 -11.51 -8.45 37.59
CA THR A 19 -10.22 -7.75 37.72
C THR A 19 -9.06 -8.74 37.61
N LEU A 20 -9.13 -9.87 38.32
CA LEU A 20 -8.12 -10.93 38.26
C LEU A 20 -8.04 -11.51 36.84
N LYS A 21 -9.20 -11.78 36.23
CA LYS A 21 -9.28 -12.25 34.84
C LYS A 21 -8.61 -11.29 33.86
N ASN A 22 -8.83 -9.99 34.04
CA ASN A 22 -8.22 -8.95 33.21
C ASN A 22 -6.70 -8.88 33.37
N GLN A 23 -6.18 -9.04 34.60
CA GLN A 23 -4.75 -9.13 34.85
C GLN A 23 -4.12 -10.37 34.19
N LEU A 24 -4.80 -11.51 34.23
CA LEU A 24 -4.34 -12.73 33.57
C LEU A 24 -4.30 -12.59 32.04
N TYR A 25 -5.26 -11.85 31.43
CA TYR A 25 -5.17 -11.51 30.01
C TYR A 25 -3.94 -10.67 29.68
N LEU A 26 -3.62 -9.65 30.48
CA LEU A 26 -2.40 -8.86 30.30
C LEU A 26 -1.14 -9.72 30.40
N GLN A 27 -1.07 -10.62 31.39
CA GLN A 27 0.05 -11.57 31.52
C GLN A 27 0.16 -12.47 30.29
N LYS A 28 -0.96 -12.95 29.75
CA LYS A 28 -0.99 -13.78 28.56
C LYS A 28 -0.49 -13.04 27.32
N ILE A 29 -0.87 -11.76 27.16
CA ILE A 29 -0.35 -10.88 26.11
C ILE A 29 1.17 -10.72 26.25
N GLN A 30 1.68 -10.49 27.46
CA GLN A 30 3.12 -10.37 27.71
C GLN A 30 3.90 -11.64 27.38
N VAL A 31 3.32 -12.81 27.66
CA VAL A 31 3.90 -14.11 27.24
C VAL A 31 3.99 -14.20 25.72
N TYR A 32 2.97 -13.75 24.97
CA TYR A 32 3.04 -13.72 23.51
C TYR A 32 4.10 -12.76 22.96
N ILE A 33 4.21 -11.57 23.56
CA ILE A 33 5.17 -10.52 23.16
C ILE A 33 6.61 -10.98 23.42
N SER A 34 6.89 -11.49 24.63
CA SER A 34 8.24 -11.93 25.04
C SER A 34 8.81 -13.08 24.21
N HIS A 35 7.95 -13.89 23.58
CA HIS A 35 8.37 -14.97 22.68
C HIS A 35 8.47 -14.52 21.21
N ASN A 36 8.47 -13.20 20.96
CA ASN A 36 8.63 -12.58 19.65
C ASN A 36 7.60 -13.04 18.59
N THR A 37 6.41 -13.40 19.07
CA THR A 37 5.27 -13.74 18.21
C THR A 37 4.14 -12.74 18.46
N PRO A 38 4.20 -11.51 17.88
CA PRO A 38 3.06 -10.60 17.79
C PRO A 38 2.01 -11.19 16.82
N SER A 39 1.50 -12.36 17.19
CA SER A 39 0.61 -13.18 16.39
C SER A 39 -0.82 -12.68 16.52
N PHE A 40 -1.66 -13.09 15.58
CA PHE A 40 -3.10 -12.87 15.63
C PHE A 40 -3.73 -13.30 16.97
N ARG A 41 -3.12 -14.29 17.66
CA ARG A 41 -3.54 -14.71 18.99
C ARG A 41 -3.33 -13.63 20.05
N ALA A 42 -2.20 -12.93 20.03
CA ALA A 42 -1.91 -11.83 20.95
C ALA A 42 -2.91 -10.67 20.75
N PHE A 43 -3.22 -10.35 19.49
CA PHE A 43 -4.25 -9.37 19.14
C PHE A 43 -5.64 -9.79 19.68
N ASN A 44 -6.02 -11.06 19.54
CA ASN A 44 -7.29 -11.56 20.07
C ASN A 44 -7.36 -11.48 21.59
N GLU A 45 -6.26 -11.73 22.30
CA GLU A 45 -6.24 -11.53 23.76
C GLU A 45 -6.37 -10.05 24.12
N ALA A 46 -5.75 -9.13 23.37
CA ALA A 46 -5.90 -7.70 23.59
C ALA A 46 -7.37 -7.26 23.49
N ASN A 47 -8.14 -7.81 22.55
CA ASN A 47 -9.57 -7.53 22.43
C ASN A 47 -10.42 -8.06 23.59
N ARG A 48 -9.90 -8.99 24.40
CA ARG A 48 -10.59 -9.52 25.59
C ARG A 48 -10.35 -8.67 26.84
N VAL A 49 -9.39 -7.75 26.81
CA VAL A 49 -9.04 -6.88 27.94
C VAL A 49 -10.09 -5.78 28.11
N LYS A 50 -10.64 -5.67 29.32
CA LYS A 50 -11.53 -4.58 29.73
C LYS A 50 -10.69 -3.40 30.22
N ILE A 51 -10.54 -2.36 29.40
CA ILE A 51 -9.72 -1.17 29.71
C ILE A 51 -10.21 -0.47 30.99
N SER A 52 -11.51 -0.49 31.29
CA SER A 52 -12.08 0.13 32.49
C SER A 52 -11.51 -0.43 33.80
N LEU A 53 -11.08 -1.69 33.80
CA LEU A 53 -10.57 -2.40 34.98
C LEU A 53 -9.05 -2.23 35.18
N LEU A 54 -8.37 -1.49 34.31
CA LEU A 54 -6.95 -1.21 34.43
C LEU A 54 -6.70 0.04 35.29
N ASN A 55 -5.54 0.13 35.93
CA ASN A 55 -5.08 1.39 36.53
C ASN A 55 -4.51 2.33 35.45
N ASN A 56 -4.24 3.60 35.78
CA ASN A 56 -3.82 4.60 34.79
C ASN A 56 -2.52 4.23 34.05
N ALA A 57 -1.51 3.72 34.77
CA ALA A 57 -0.25 3.29 34.16
C ALA A 57 -0.47 2.11 33.19
N GLN A 58 -1.17 1.07 33.66
CA GLN A 58 -1.51 -0.10 32.86
C GLN A 58 -2.34 0.24 31.62
N LYS A 59 -3.26 1.22 31.71
CA LYS A 59 -4.04 1.68 30.54
C LYS A 59 -3.12 2.24 29.47
N GLN A 60 -2.17 3.08 29.86
CA GLN A 60 -1.28 3.73 28.91
C GLN A 60 -0.40 2.72 28.18
N ASP A 61 0.22 1.79 28.91
CA ASP A 61 1.08 0.75 28.32
C ASP A 61 0.25 -0.22 27.47
N PHE A 62 -0.93 -0.61 27.95
CA PHE A 62 -1.84 -1.46 27.20
C PHE A 62 -2.27 -0.80 25.88
N LEU A 63 -2.68 0.47 25.88
CA LEU A 63 -3.11 1.17 24.68
C LEU A 63 -1.99 1.28 23.65
N TRP A 64 -0.76 1.57 24.09
CA TRP A 64 0.42 1.55 23.23
C TRP A 64 0.63 0.16 22.61
N ASN A 65 0.68 -0.89 23.43
CA ASN A 65 0.91 -2.26 22.97
C ASN A 65 -0.21 -2.76 22.05
N ALA A 66 -1.47 -2.45 22.36
CA ALA A 66 -2.62 -2.82 21.57
C ALA A 66 -2.61 -2.12 20.19
N SER A 67 -2.19 -0.86 20.13
CA SER A 67 -2.04 -0.14 18.86
C SER A 67 -0.95 -0.78 17.98
N LEU A 68 0.18 -1.15 18.56
CA LEU A 68 1.28 -1.80 17.86
C LEU A 68 0.90 -3.23 17.40
N LEU A 69 0.27 -4.03 18.26
CA LEU A 69 -0.24 -5.36 17.89
C LEU A 69 -1.25 -5.28 16.74
N SER A 70 -2.15 -4.29 16.78
CA SER A 70 -3.16 -4.09 15.73
C SER A 70 -2.51 -3.69 14.40
N LEU A 71 -1.51 -2.80 14.43
CA LEU A 71 -0.75 -2.41 13.26
C LEU A 71 0.00 -3.60 12.62
N LEU A 72 0.66 -4.42 13.45
CA LEU A 72 1.41 -5.60 13.01
C LEU A 72 0.50 -6.70 12.43
N ASN A 73 -0.75 -6.78 12.89
CA ASN A 73 -1.75 -7.74 12.40
C ASN A 73 -2.63 -7.17 11.27
N ASP A 74 -2.23 -6.04 10.68
CA ASP A 74 -2.95 -5.37 9.58
C ASP A 74 -4.42 -5.05 9.90
N LYS A 75 -4.66 -4.55 11.12
CA LYS A 75 -5.95 -4.07 11.63
C LYS A 75 -5.88 -2.56 11.90
N PRO A 76 -5.83 -1.73 10.85
CA PRO A 76 -5.52 -0.31 10.97
C PRO A 76 -6.59 0.49 11.73
N GLU A 77 -7.86 0.11 11.67
CA GLU A 77 -8.95 0.78 12.41
C GLU A 77 -8.83 0.58 13.93
N TYR A 78 -8.45 -0.63 14.35
CA TYR A 78 -8.18 -0.93 15.76
C TYR A 78 -6.90 -0.23 16.22
N ALA A 79 -5.87 -0.20 15.37
CA ALA A 79 -4.63 0.51 15.67
C ALA A 79 -4.88 2.00 15.92
N ASP A 80 -5.66 2.65 15.04
CA ASP A 80 -6.07 4.05 15.19
C ASP A 80 -6.91 4.28 16.45
N HIS A 81 -7.90 3.43 16.71
CA HIS A 81 -8.73 3.53 17.91
C HIS A 81 -7.92 3.49 19.22
N TYR A 82 -7.00 2.52 19.35
CA TYR A 82 -6.15 2.42 20.54
C TYR A 82 -5.11 3.53 20.60
N PHE A 83 -4.53 3.92 19.46
CA PHE A 83 -3.54 5.00 19.40
C PHE A 83 -4.15 6.36 19.74
N SER A 84 -5.35 6.67 19.26
CA SER A 84 -6.06 7.90 19.60
C SER A 84 -6.33 7.99 21.10
N GLN A 85 -6.83 6.90 21.72
CA GLN A 85 -7.01 6.82 23.18
C GLN A 85 -5.69 6.93 23.96
N TYR A 86 -4.58 6.42 23.41
CA TYR A 86 -3.26 6.58 23.98
C TYR A 86 -2.82 8.05 23.96
N MET A 87 -3.03 8.74 22.84
CA MET A 87 -2.65 10.14 22.65
C MET A 87 -3.43 11.09 23.56
N ASP A 88 -4.74 10.86 23.71
CA ASP A 88 -5.61 11.64 24.60
C ASP A 88 -5.14 11.61 26.07
N ARG A 89 -4.40 10.58 26.46
CA ARG A 89 -3.94 10.35 27.84
C ARG A 89 -2.48 10.70 28.06
N SER A 90 -1.62 10.28 27.14
CA SER A 90 -0.17 10.36 27.31
C SER A 90 0.41 11.71 26.89
N ASN A 91 -0.22 12.37 25.90
CA ASN A 91 0.37 13.51 25.19
C ASN A 91 1.84 13.25 24.78
N ASP A 92 2.16 12.00 24.44
CA ASP A 92 3.50 11.55 24.11
C ASP A 92 3.96 12.14 22.77
N LYS A 93 4.99 12.98 22.81
CA LYS A 93 5.57 13.65 21.64
C LYS A 93 6.90 13.03 21.20
N SER A 94 7.23 11.85 21.71
CA SER A 94 8.43 11.12 21.31
C SER A 94 8.40 10.77 19.82
N ARG A 95 9.60 10.60 19.24
CA ARG A 95 9.75 10.27 17.82
C ARG A 95 9.16 8.90 17.47
N GLY A 96 9.23 7.94 18.40
CA GLY A 96 8.57 6.64 18.26
C GLY A 96 7.05 6.77 18.18
N CYS A 97 6.45 7.61 19.04
CA CYS A 97 5.02 7.90 19.00
C CYS A 97 4.60 8.55 17.66
N GLN A 98 5.37 9.53 17.20
CA GLN A 98 5.18 10.18 15.91
C GLN A 98 5.28 9.21 14.72
N LEU A 99 6.26 8.30 14.75
CA LEU A 99 6.44 7.26 13.73
C LEU A 99 5.28 6.26 13.74
N LEU A 100 4.82 5.83 14.92
CA LEU A 100 3.68 4.92 15.06
C LEU A 100 2.39 5.57 14.52
N GLY A 101 2.13 6.82 14.89
CA GLY A 101 1.00 7.59 14.36
C GLY A 101 1.06 7.72 12.84
N LEU A 102 2.22 8.07 12.29
CA LEU A 102 2.44 8.13 10.83
C LEU A 102 2.12 6.79 10.15
N LEU A 103 2.59 5.67 10.69
CA LEU A 103 2.35 4.33 10.15
C LEU A 103 0.86 3.97 10.16
N ILE A 104 0.16 4.29 11.25
CA ILE A 104 -1.28 4.03 11.40
C ILE A 104 -2.08 4.92 10.43
N TYR A 105 -1.89 6.24 10.47
CA TYR A 105 -2.64 7.17 9.64
C TYR A 105 -2.34 7.02 8.15
N SER A 106 -1.16 6.52 7.77
CA SER A 106 -0.88 6.16 6.37
C SER A 106 -1.85 5.11 5.81
N LYS A 107 -2.49 4.33 6.68
CA LYS A 107 -3.47 3.29 6.33
C LYS A 107 -4.92 3.72 6.53
N THR A 108 -5.21 4.70 7.40
CA THR A 108 -6.59 5.09 7.75
C THR A 108 -7.00 6.48 7.25
N ASP A 109 -6.16 7.50 7.41
CA ASP A 109 -6.53 8.89 7.16
C ASP A 109 -5.35 9.70 6.55
N THR A 110 -5.51 10.06 5.29
CA THR A 110 -4.50 10.83 4.53
C THR A 110 -4.34 12.26 5.07
N SER A 111 -5.39 12.85 5.65
CA SER A 111 -5.35 14.21 6.20
C SER A 111 -4.61 14.23 7.53
N ALA A 112 -4.94 13.31 8.44
CA ALA A 112 -4.22 13.14 9.70
C ALA A 112 -2.75 12.81 9.46
N MET A 113 -2.46 11.91 8.50
CA MET A 113 -1.08 11.60 8.08
C MET A 113 -0.32 12.86 7.63
N GLN A 114 -0.94 13.72 6.82
CA GLN A 114 -0.30 14.95 6.34
C GLN A 114 0.06 15.91 7.48
N ASN A 115 -0.80 15.98 8.51
CA ASN A 115 -0.51 16.79 9.71
C ASN A 115 0.69 16.21 10.48
N TYR A 116 0.77 14.89 10.62
CA TYR A 116 1.93 14.22 11.22
C TYR A 116 3.21 14.45 10.40
N ILE A 117 3.17 14.30 9.07
CA ILE A 117 4.33 14.54 8.21
C ILE A 117 4.83 15.98 8.40
N THR A 118 3.94 16.97 8.29
CA THR A 118 4.31 18.39 8.47
C THR A 118 4.93 18.63 9.85
N ALA A 119 4.32 18.11 10.91
CA ALA A 119 4.79 18.30 12.28
C ALA A 119 6.15 17.65 12.58
N ILE A 120 6.51 16.58 11.86
CA ILE A 120 7.78 15.86 12.08
C ILE A 120 8.88 16.36 11.13
N SER A 121 8.54 16.67 9.87
CA SER A 121 9.50 17.16 8.87
C SER A 121 10.11 18.52 9.24
N GLU A 122 9.43 19.35 10.05
CA GLU A 122 9.98 20.60 10.59
C GLU A 122 11.05 20.39 11.66
N LYS A 123 11.12 19.20 12.28
CA LYS A 123 11.93 18.94 13.47
C LYS A 123 13.09 17.97 13.25
N ASP A 124 13.06 17.17 12.19
CA ASP A 124 14.08 16.16 11.91
C ASP A 124 14.29 15.99 10.39
N SER A 125 15.53 16.14 9.95
CA SER A 125 15.91 16.02 8.54
C SER A 125 15.73 14.60 7.99
N LEU A 126 15.72 13.58 8.84
CA LEU A 126 15.41 12.20 8.45
C LEU A 126 13.95 12.08 7.98
N PHE A 127 13.04 12.86 8.56
CA PHE A 127 11.62 12.88 8.21
C PHE A 127 11.27 13.80 7.04
N ILE A 128 12.19 14.64 6.55
CA ILE A 128 12.01 15.42 5.31
C ILE A 128 11.74 14.49 4.12
N SER A 129 12.32 13.29 4.13
CA SER A 129 12.17 12.29 3.07
C SER A 129 10.87 11.47 3.13
N VAL A 130 10.07 11.60 4.19
CA VAL A 130 8.77 10.91 4.38
C VAL A 130 7.67 11.53 3.51
N ALA A 131 7.91 12.70 2.93
CA ALA A 131 7.06 13.25 1.86
C ALA A 131 6.85 12.26 0.71
N CYS A 132 7.72 11.25 0.52
CA CYS A 132 7.48 10.14 -0.40
C CYS A 132 6.16 9.38 -0.15
N LEU A 133 5.67 9.29 1.10
CA LEU A 133 4.39 8.65 1.42
C LEU A 133 3.24 9.44 0.80
N LYS A 134 3.35 10.77 0.77
CA LYS A 134 2.42 11.64 0.06
C LYS A 134 2.45 11.36 -1.44
N ASP A 135 3.63 11.27 -2.04
CA ASP A 135 3.78 10.99 -3.48
C ASP A 135 3.23 9.62 -3.87
N VAL A 136 3.34 8.61 -3.00
CA VAL A 136 2.78 7.28 -3.19
C VAL A 136 1.26 7.29 -3.10
N MET A 137 0.69 7.98 -2.11
CA MET A 137 -0.75 8.04 -1.86
C MET A 137 -1.49 8.98 -2.85
N GLN A 138 -0.85 10.06 -3.25
CA GLN A 138 -1.39 11.07 -4.19
C GLN A 138 -0.96 10.83 -5.64
N TYR A 139 -0.35 9.67 -5.95
CA TYR A 139 0.09 9.34 -7.30
C TYR A 139 -1.10 9.28 -8.26
N ASN A 140 -1.35 10.39 -8.96
CA ASN A 140 -2.42 10.46 -9.95
C ASN A 140 -1.87 10.07 -11.34
N ARG A 141 -2.56 9.15 -12.02
CA ARG A 141 -2.16 8.65 -13.35
C ARG A 141 -2.18 9.80 -14.34
N LYS A 142 -1.02 10.18 -14.89
CA LYS A 142 -0.94 11.27 -15.87
C LYS A 142 -1.60 10.86 -17.19
N GLN A 143 -2.69 11.54 -17.56
CA GLN A 143 -3.27 11.70 -18.91
C GLN A 143 -3.19 10.50 -19.87
N ARG A 144 -3.64 9.32 -19.43
CA ARG A 144 -3.81 8.10 -20.28
C ARG A 144 -4.49 8.38 -21.63
N GLY A 145 -5.52 9.24 -21.62
CA GLY A 145 -6.33 9.55 -22.80
C GLY A 145 -5.52 10.14 -23.96
N ILE A 146 -4.54 10.99 -23.68
CA ILE A 146 -3.75 11.67 -24.73
C ILE A 146 -2.92 10.67 -25.52
N TYR A 147 -2.31 9.69 -24.85
CA TYR A 147 -1.52 8.65 -25.52
C TYR A 147 -2.38 7.71 -26.38
N ILE A 148 -3.59 7.39 -25.92
CA ILE A 148 -4.52 6.55 -26.67
C ILE A 148 -5.02 7.31 -27.90
N VAL A 149 -5.44 8.56 -27.76
CA VAL A 149 -5.89 9.43 -28.87
C VAL A 149 -4.78 9.59 -29.90
N ALA A 150 -3.55 9.85 -29.47
CA ALA A 150 -2.41 9.94 -30.38
C ALA A 150 -2.18 8.64 -31.19
N SER A 151 -2.35 7.47 -30.56
CA SER A 151 -2.22 6.17 -31.25
C SER A 151 -3.39 5.83 -32.17
N ALA A 152 -4.56 6.45 -31.96
CA ALA A 152 -5.70 6.34 -32.86
C ALA A 152 -5.46 7.19 -34.12
N ILE A 153 -4.96 8.42 -33.97
CA ILE A 153 -4.68 9.27 -35.14
C ILE A 153 -3.55 8.67 -35.98
N VAL A 154 -2.43 8.31 -35.34
CA VAL A 154 -1.27 7.71 -36.01
C VAL A 154 -0.92 6.40 -35.29
N PRO A 155 -1.03 5.24 -35.96
CA PRO A 155 -0.67 3.97 -35.35
C PRO A 155 0.74 3.98 -34.77
N GLY A 156 0.88 3.58 -33.50
CA GLY A 156 2.15 3.58 -32.78
C GLY A 156 2.60 4.91 -32.17
N LEU A 157 2.01 6.05 -32.51
CA LEU A 157 2.47 7.37 -32.04
C LEU A 157 2.38 7.53 -30.52
N GLY A 158 1.29 7.12 -29.89
CA GLY A 158 1.19 7.16 -28.43
C GLY A 158 2.17 6.21 -27.73
N SER A 159 2.53 5.10 -28.37
CA SER A 159 3.61 4.23 -27.87
C SER A 159 4.98 4.93 -27.95
N MET A 160 5.27 5.68 -29.03
CA MET A 160 6.48 6.49 -29.16
C MET A 160 6.52 7.63 -28.14
N LEU A 161 5.42 8.38 -27.99
CA LEU A 161 5.28 9.47 -27.00
C LEU A 161 5.40 8.94 -25.57
N ASN A 162 5.00 7.69 -25.33
CA ASN A 162 5.22 7.01 -24.06
C ASN A 162 6.67 6.50 -23.87
N GLY A 163 7.58 6.75 -24.83
CA GLY A 163 9.00 6.41 -24.79
C GLY A 163 9.35 5.04 -25.36
N ASN A 164 8.40 4.33 -25.97
CA ASN A 164 8.61 3.02 -26.59
C ASN A 164 8.69 3.16 -28.11
N VAL A 165 9.74 3.84 -28.60
CA VAL A 165 9.89 4.22 -30.02
C VAL A 165 9.85 3.01 -30.96
N PHE A 166 10.62 1.96 -30.68
CA PHE A 166 10.65 0.75 -31.52
C PHE A 166 9.28 0.07 -31.66
N LYS A 167 8.54 -0.04 -30.56
CA LYS A 167 7.19 -0.64 -30.56
C LYS A 167 6.17 0.22 -31.29
N GLY A 168 6.33 1.54 -31.21
CA GLY A 168 5.56 2.48 -32.01
C GLY A 168 5.88 2.34 -33.50
N MET A 169 7.16 2.26 -33.87
CA MET A 169 7.58 2.11 -35.27
C MET A 169 7.11 0.79 -35.87
N SER A 170 7.20 -0.32 -35.13
CA SER A 170 6.69 -1.60 -35.60
C SER A 170 5.18 -1.56 -35.83
N SER A 171 4.44 -0.90 -34.93
CA SER A 171 2.99 -0.74 -35.10
C SER A 171 2.64 0.11 -36.32
N LEU A 172 3.37 1.20 -36.54
CA LEU A 172 3.20 2.03 -37.73
C LEU A 172 3.50 1.21 -39.00
N ALA A 173 4.64 0.51 -39.03
CA ALA A 173 5.05 -0.31 -40.16
C ALA A 173 4.02 -1.40 -40.50
N VAL A 174 3.49 -2.11 -39.50
CA VAL A 174 2.48 -3.16 -39.71
C VAL A 174 1.18 -2.58 -40.27
N ASN A 175 0.71 -1.44 -39.76
CA ASN A 175 -0.51 -0.79 -40.26
C ASN A 175 -0.32 -0.24 -41.67
N SER A 176 0.81 0.42 -41.96
CA SER A 176 1.15 0.93 -43.29
C SER A 176 1.33 -0.19 -44.31
N ALA A 177 2.03 -1.26 -43.95
CA ALA A 177 2.19 -2.44 -44.80
C ALA A 177 0.83 -3.11 -45.09
N SER A 178 -0.07 -3.17 -44.10
CA SER A 178 -1.41 -3.72 -44.30
C SER A 178 -2.23 -2.89 -45.29
N LEU A 179 -2.18 -1.57 -45.20
CA LEU A 179 -2.82 -0.67 -46.18
C LEU A 179 -2.23 -0.84 -47.58
N TYR A 180 -0.90 -0.94 -47.68
CA TYR A 180 -0.22 -1.14 -48.95
C TYR A 180 -0.58 -2.49 -49.60
N VAL A 181 -0.65 -3.57 -48.81
CA VAL A 181 -1.11 -4.90 -49.29
C VAL A 181 -2.54 -4.82 -49.79
N THR A 182 -3.45 -4.15 -49.07
CA THR A 182 -4.83 -3.95 -49.54
C THR A 182 -4.88 -3.18 -50.86
N HIS A 183 -4.03 -2.16 -51.02
CA HIS A 183 -3.91 -1.42 -52.29
C HIS A 183 -3.43 -2.33 -53.44
N LEU A 184 -2.36 -3.10 -53.23
CA LEU A 184 -1.84 -4.07 -54.22
C LEU A 184 -2.87 -5.14 -54.62
N LEU A 185 -3.63 -5.66 -53.66
CA LEU A 185 -4.69 -6.63 -53.94
C LEU A 185 -5.82 -6.01 -54.77
N THR A 186 -6.10 -4.72 -54.54
CA THR A 186 -7.14 -3.99 -55.28
C THR A 186 -6.71 -3.71 -56.72
N THR A 187 -5.48 -3.24 -56.94
CA THR A 187 -4.94 -2.96 -58.28
C THR A 187 -4.70 -4.25 -59.08
N GLY A 188 -4.46 -5.37 -58.41
CA GLY A 188 -4.35 -6.70 -59.02
C GLY A 188 -5.69 -7.41 -59.28
N ASN A 189 -6.84 -6.74 -59.14
CA ASN A 189 -8.19 -7.31 -59.30
C ASN A 189 -8.54 -8.46 -58.34
N LEU A 190 -7.82 -8.61 -57.23
CA LEU A 190 -8.07 -9.63 -56.19
C LEU A 190 -9.02 -9.08 -55.12
N TYR A 191 -10.22 -8.66 -55.53
CA TYR A 191 -11.14 -7.92 -54.67
C TYR A 191 -11.60 -8.70 -53.43
N ILE A 192 -11.86 -10.00 -53.55
CA ILE A 192 -12.24 -10.84 -52.40
C ILE A 192 -11.13 -10.84 -51.34
N ASN A 193 -9.87 -10.95 -51.78
CA ASN A 193 -8.71 -10.89 -50.89
C ASN A 193 -8.56 -9.49 -50.29
N ALA A 194 -8.71 -8.44 -51.10
CA ALA A 194 -8.64 -7.05 -50.64
C ALA A 194 -9.70 -6.74 -49.56
N ILE A 195 -10.94 -7.20 -49.77
CA ILE A 195 -12.04 -7.05 -48.80
C ILE A 195 -11.75 -7.85 -47.53
N THR A 196 -11.31 -9.09 -47.67
CA THR A 196 -10.99 -9.95 -46.52
C THR A 196 -9.84 -9.33 -45.70
N TRP A 197 -8.78 -8.87 -46.35
CA TRP A 197 -7.64 -8.21 -45.70
C TRP A 197 -8.05 -6.87 -45.06
N GLY A 198 -8.80 -6.06 -45.80
CA GLY A 198 -9.20 -4.72 -45.40
C GLY A 198 -10.22 -4.70 -44.26
N LEU A 199 -11.19 -5.61 -44.26
CA LEU A 199 -12.23 -5.65 -43.23
C LEU A 199 -11.87 -6.48 -42.01
N ILE A 200 -10.99 -7.49 -42.14
CA ILE A 200 -10.67 -8.39 -41.02
C ILE A 200 -9.33 -8.02 -40.37
N LEU A 201 -8.29 -7.78 -41.16
CA LEU A 201 -6.93 -7.67 -40.62
C LEU A 201 -6.54 -6.23 -40.26
N ILE A 202 -6.91 -5.24 -41.07
CA ILE A 202 -6.63 -3.83 -40.74
C ILE A 202 -7.25 -3.45 -39.38
N PRO A 203 -8.54 -3.73 -39.09
CA PRO A 203 -9.11 -3.42 -37.78
C PRO A 203 -8.42 -4.17 -36.64
N LYS A 204 -8.01 -5.43 -36.86
CA LYS A 204 -7.27 -6.20 -35.86
C LYS A 204 -5.91 -5.58 -35.53
N PHE A 205 -5.12 -5.18 -36.52
CA PHE A 205 -3.83 -4.53 -36.27
C PHE A 205 -3.98 -3.16 -35.64
N TYR A 206 -5.01 -2.41 -36.05
CA TYR A 206 -5.29 -1.09 -35.51
C TYR A 206 -5.78 -1.14 -34.05
N ILE A 207 -6.72 -2.02 -33.72
CA ILE A 207 -7.17 -2.25 -32.33
C ILE A 207 -6.02 -2.82 -31.49
N GLY A 208 -5.23 -3.73 -32.05
CA GLY A 208 -4.04 -4.29 -31.41
C GLY A 208 -3.02 -3.24 -31.02
N ASN A 209 -2.78 -2.24 -31.88
CA ASN A 209 -1.95 -1.07 -31.57
C ASN A 209 -2.49 -0.26 -30.39
N LEU A 210 -3.80 0.02 -30.34
CA LEU A 210 -4.40 0.75 -29.22
C LEU A 210 -4.23 -0.02 -27.90
N HIS A 211 -4.42 -1.33 -27.93
CA HIS A 211 -4.15 -2.20 -26.78
C HIS A 211 -2.67 -2.20 -26.37
N LEU A 212 -1.76 -2.24 -27.34
CA LEU A 212 -0.32 -2.18 -27.09
C LEU A 212 0.07 -0.85 -26.42
N THR A 213 -0.41 0.28 -26.93
CA THR A 213 -0.19 1.59 -26.30
C THR A 213 -0.71 1.62 -24.87
N ASN A 214 -1.92 1.12 -24.64
CA ASN A 214 -2.49 1.07 -23.29
C ASN A 214 -1.62 0.24 -22.32
N ARG A 215 -1.20 -0.96 -22.76
CA ARG A 215 -0.36 -1.84 -21.95
C ARG A 215 1.00 -1.21 -21.64
N LEU A 216 1.63 -0.55 -22.61
CA LEU A 216 2.91 0.13 -22.41
C LEU A 216 2.79 1.32 -21.47
N PHE A 217 1.67 2.04 -21.52
CA PHE A 217 1.36 3.10 -20.56
C PHE A 217 1.24 2.54 -19.14
N GLU A 218 0.42 1.50 -18.94
CA GLU A 218 0.24 0.86 -17.64
C GLU A 218 1.55 0.28 -17.08
N GLN A 219 2.38 -0.35 -17.92
CA GLN A 219 3.68 -0.86 -17.50
C GLN A 219 4.62 0.24 -17.01
N LYS A 220 4.66 1.39 -17.69
CA LYS A 220 5.50 2.53 -17.29
C LYS A 220 5.01 3.15 -15.99
N GLU A 221 3.69 3.32 -15.85
CA GLU A 221 3.07 3.82 -14.62
C GLU A 221 3.32 2.90 -13.43
N ASN A 222 3.17 1.58 -13.61
CA ASN A 222 3.47 0.60 -12.56
C ASN A 222 4.95 0.61 -12.16
N ARG A 223 5.88 0.77 -13.12
CA ARG A 223 7.32 0.89 -12.81
C ARG A 223 7.60 2.14 -11.98
N LYS A 224 7.04 3.29 -12.35
CA LYS A 224 7.19 4.54 -11.57
C LYS A 224 6.62 4.40 -10.17
N ARG A 225 5.42 3.85 -10.05
CA ARG A 225 4.78 3.59 -8.75
C ARG A 225 5.66 2.67 -7.89
N ASN A 226 6.20 1.59 -8.46
CA ASN A 226 7.08 0.67 -7.76
C ASN A 226 8.41 1.32 -7.33
N GLN A 227 8.97 2.21 -8.16
CA GLN A 227 10.15 2.98 -7.81
C GLN A 227 9.89 3.93 -6.63
N LEU A 228 8.75 4.63 -6.65
CA LEU A 228 8.31 5.50 -5.54
C LEU A 228 8.08 4.69 -4.24
N HIS A 229 7.44 3.52 -4.34
CA HIS A 229 7.30 2.61 -3.20
C HIS A 229 8.65 2.15 -2.65
N TYR A 230 9.60 1.81 -3.53
CA TYR A 230 10.90 1.31 -3.13
C TYR A 230 11.76 2.38 -2.43
N SER A 231 11.81 3.60 -2.99
CA SER A 231 12.53 4.71 -2.34
C SER A 231 11.91 5.04 -0.98
N CYS A 232 10.58 5.03 -0.89
CA CYS A 232 9.88 5.32 0.34
C CYS A 232 10.05 4.23 1.41
N LYS A 233 10.02 2.95 1.00
CA LYS A 233 10.29 1.83 1.89
C LYS A 233 11.68 1.94 2.55
N LYS A 234 12.71 2.33 1.79
CA LYS A 234 14.06 2.55 2.35
C LYS A 234 14.11 3.64 3.41
N VAL A 235 13.37 4.73 3.22
CA VAL A 235 13.27 5.80 4.22
C VAL A 235 12.59 5.28 5.48
N LEU A 236 11.49 4.54 5.31
CA LEU A 236 10.74 3.98 6.44
C LEU A 236 11.58 2.96 7.22
N GLU A 237 12.32 2.09 6.52
CA GLU A 237 13.25 1.13 7.15
C GLU A 237 14.31 1.86 7.98
N LYS A 238 14.90 2.94 7.47
CA LYS A 238 15.85 3.75 8.25
C LYS A 238 15.20 4.35 9.50
N LEU A 239 13.97 4.87 9.39
CA LEU A 239 13.26 5.45 10.53
C LEU A 239 12.91 4.41 11.59
N ILE A 240 12.48 3.21 11.20
CA ILE A 240 12.19 2.11 12.13
C ILE A 240 13.47 1.66 12.85
N VAL A 241 14.61 1.63 12.16
CA VAL A 241 15.90 1.30 12.78
C VAL A 241 16.37 2.41 13.73
N SER A 242 16.21 3.69 13.36
CA SER A 242 16.60 4.82 14.20
C SER A 242 15.68 5.04 15.40
N TYR A 243 14.41 4.67 15.28
CA TYR A 243 13.37 4.86 16.28
C TYR A 243 12.57 3.55 16.46
N PRO A 244 13.16 2.53 17.13
CA PRO A 244 12.51 1.25 17.29
C PRO A 244 11.19 1.39 18.06
N LEU A 245 10.14 0.77 17.52
CA LEU A 245 8.84 0.69 18.15
C LEU A 245 8.80 -0.55 19.04
N GLU A 246 9.05 -0.35 20.33
CA GLU A 246 9.09 -1.44 21.31
C GLU A 246 7.77 -1.53 22.08
N PHE A 247 7.42 -2.74 22.48
CA PHE A 247 6.33 -2.96 23.43
C PHE A 247 6.74 -2.45 24.81
N LYS A 248 5.80 -1.83 25.52
CA LYS A 248 5.97 -1.30 26.88
C LYS A 248 5.60 -2.34 27.93
#